data_AF-Q19157-F1
#
_entry.id   AF-Q19157-F1
#
_cell.length_a   1.000
_cell.length_b   1.000
_cell.length_c   1.000
_cell.angle_alpha   90.00
_cell.angle_beta   90.00
_cell.angle_gamma   90.00
#
_symmetry.space_group_name_H-M   'P 1'
#
loop_
_entity.id
_entity.type
_entity.pdbx_description
1 polymer ?
#
loop_
_entity_poly.entity_id
_entity_poly.type
_entity_poly.pdbx_seq_one_letter_code
_entity_poly.pdbx_strand_id
1 'polypeptide(L)'
;MMTNAAQITKQRNSGKRHRACERCREQFELNEPYFLLGASSWHMRCFLCAQCMDPLVGTTYFQFENRIYCEHDFKTLYAPVCAKCNEFVIGQVVHSSNNSYHLACFTCDECNVHLNSQIAYRYQGTILCFLCNQKKPKMRIYNCNKCKQHVDNSDLLTYQENPYHAYHFKCTTCKKVLESDARTIKDDLFCPRCFDFKCEVCFDCKKVIDPQVEQSIFTMNKHWHTDHFRCATCARPFFGHEHYEKNGKAYCRDDFLELIGHHCFICDRNVGGGMVHVFGKAFCPECYRCRGCDKVLHYKDKVMELDLMPLCKKCLGNKTFQKALKYKSL
;
A
#
# COMPACT_ATOMS: atom_id res chain seq x y z
N MET A 1 -11.34 46.09 -8.38
CA MET A 1 -10.72 45.77 -9.70
C MET A 1 -11.80 45.31 -10.68
N MET A 2 -12.81 46.15 -10.94
CA MET A 2 -13.88 45.86 -11.91
C MET A 2 -13.92 47.03 -12.87
N THR A 3 -13.20 46.92 -13.98
CA THR A 3 -13.45 47.78 -15.13
C THR A 3 -14.42 47.00 -15.99
N ASN A 4 -15.69 47.40 -15.95
CA ASN A 4 -16.70 47.02 -16.93
C ASN A 4 -16.10 47.07 -18.34
N ALA A 5 -16.68 46.34 -19.29
CA ALA A 5 -16.46 46.57 -20.70
C ALA A 5 -16.72 48.06 -20.99
N ALA A 6 -15.69 48.87 -20.85
CA ALA A 6 -15.83 50.30 -20.94
C ALA A 6 -16.25 50.60 -22.37
N GLN A 7 -17.13 51.57 -22.56
CA GLN A 7 -17.50 52.00 -23.89
C GLN A 7 -16.27 52.62 -24.57
N ILE A 8 -15.52 51.78 -25.26
CA ILE A 8 -14.38 52.19 -26.05
C ILE A 8 -14.96 52.94 -27.24
N THR A 9 -14.68 54.23 -27.32
CA THR A 9 -15.09 55.04 -28.48
C THR A 9 -13.96 55.06 -29.49
N LYS A 10 -14.24 54.64 -30.72
CA LYS A 10 -13.29 54.76 -31.83
C LYS A 10 -13.30 56.19 -32.35
N GLN A 11 -12.15 56.87 -32.31
CA GLN A 11 -11.97 58.21 -32.87
C GLN A 11 -10.84 58.19 -33.91
N ARG A 12 -10.71 59.27 -34.68
CA ARG A 12 -9.59 59.51 -35.58
C ARG A 12 -8.82 60.75 -35.13
N ASN A 13 -7.50 60.69 -35.25
CA ASN A 13 -6.65 61.81 -34.88
C ASN A 13 -6.79 62.96 -35.90
N SER A 14 -7.22 64.13 -35.44
CA SER A 14 -7.37 65.33 -36.29
C SER A 14 -6.09 66.17 -36.41
N GLY A 15 -5.00 65.76 -35.75
CA GLY A 15 -3.74 66.51 -35.68
C GLY A 15 -3.78 67.77 -34.79
N LYS A 16 -4.97 68.22 -34.35
CA LYS A 16 -5.12 69.43 -33.52
C LYS A 16 -4.70 69.25 -32.07
N ARG A 17 -4.66 68.03 -31.56
CA ARG A 17 -4.33 67.71 -30.16
C ARG A 17 -3.22 66.67 -30.12
N HIS A 18 -2.19 66.95 -29.35
CA HIS A 18 -1.12 66.01 -29.08
C HIS A 18 -1.61 64.90 -28.15
N ARG A 19 -1.89 63.72 -28.71
CA ARG A 19 -2.24 62.51 -27.96
C ARG A 19 -1.18 61.45 -28.21
N ALA A 20 -0.82 60.72 -27.17
CA ALA A 20 0.07 59.57 -27.26
C ALA A 20 -0.66 58.33 -26.74
N CYS A 21 -0.26 57.17 -27.24
CA CYS A 21 -0.81 55.90 -26.79
C CYS A 21 -0.33 55.57 -25.36
N GLU A 22 -1.23 55.19 -24.47
CA GLU A 22 -0.91 54.83 -23.08
C GLU A 22 0.11 53.68 -22.99
N ARG A 23 0.07 52.73 -23.93
CA ARG A 23 0.95 51.56 -23.96
C ARG A 23 2.32 51.84 -24.56
N CYS A 24 2.39 52.26 -25.83
CA CYS A 24 3.67 52.45 -26.53
C CYS A 24 4.24 53.86 -26.38
N ARG A 25 3.46 54.82 -25.87
CA ARG A 25 3.81 56.24 -25.73
C ARG A 25 4.11 56.97 -27.05
N GLU A 26 3.94 56.30 -28.18
CA GLU A 26 4.02 56.90 -29.51
C GLU A 26 2.81 57.78 -29.79
N GLN A 27 3.01 58.81 -30.62
CA GLN A 27 1.94 59.69 -31.08
C GLN A 27 1.14 59.02 -32.20
N PHE A 28 -0.12 59.42 -32.34
CA PHE A 28 -0.97 58.96 -33.44
C PHE A 28 -0.67 59.75 -34.72
N GLU A 29 -0.64 59.07 -35.86
CA GLU A 29 -0.51 59.74 -37.15
C GLU A 29 -1.79 60.51 -37.51
N LEU A 30 -1.71 61.42 -38.49
CA LEU A 30 -2.89 62.16 -38.97
C LEU A 30 -3.92 61.18 -39.53
N ASN A 31 -5.19 61.32 -39.12
CA ASN A 31 -6.31 60.44 -39.45
C ASN A 31 -6.20 58.99 -38.92
N GLU A 32 -5.19 58.63 -38.15
CA GLU A 32 -5.06 57.28 -37.57
C GLU A 32 -6.22 57.00 -36.60
N PRO A 33 -6.89 55.83 -36.70
CA PRO A 33 -7.92 55.44 -35.76
C PRO A 33 -7.32 54.98 -34.43
N TYR A 34 -7.89 55.46 -33.33
CA TYR A 34 -7.49 55.09 -31.98
C TYR A 34 -8.71 54.90 -31.08
N PHE A 35 -8.48 54.23 -29.97
CA PHE A 35 -9.48 53.97 -28.94
C PHE A 35 -9.33 54.97 -27.80
N LEU A 36 -10.44 55.61 -27.44
CA LEU A 36 -10.52 56.44 -26.24
C LEU A 36 -11.16 55.62 -25.12
N LEU A 37 -10.43 55.49 -24.02
CA LEU A 37 -10.88 54.79 -22.81
C LEU A 37 -10.72 55.74 -21.62
N GLY A 38 -11.82 56.38 -21.22
CA GLY A 38 -11.78 57.45 -20.23
C GLY A 38 -10.89 58.61 -20.72
N ALA A 39 -9.82 58.90 -20.00
CA ALA A 39 -8.85 59.93 -20.37
C ALA A 39 -7.71 59.40 -21.26
N SER A 40 -7.49 58.08 -21.29
CA SER A 40 -6.37 57.45 -22.00
C SER A 40 -6.70 57.16 -23.46
N SER A 41 -5.70 57.33 -24.32
CA SER A 41 -5.78 57.05 -25.76
C SER A 41 -4.93 55.83 -26.10
N TRP A 42 -5.42 54.93 -26.94
CA TRP A 42 -4.76 53.65 -27.25
C TRP A 42 -4.76 53.38 -28.75
N HIS A 43 -3.63 52.96 -29.31
CA HIS A 43 -3.65 52.39 -30.67
C HIS A 43 -4.53 51.13 -30.68
N MET A 44 -5.19 50.89 -31.81
CA MET A 44 -5.97 49.67 -31.98
C MET A 44 -5.10 48.42 -31.78
N ARG A 45 -3.86 48.44 -32.28
CA ARG A 45 -2.85 47.38 -32.09
C ARG A 45 -2.26 47.28 -30.68
N CYS A 46 -2.45 48.31 -29.85
CA CYS A 46 -1.88 48.34 -28.49
C CYS A 46 -2.89 47.90 -27.44
N PHE A 47 -4.18 47.88 -27.75
CA PHE A 47 -5.23 47.46 -26.84
C PHE A 47 -5.38 45.92 -26.85
N LEU A 48 -4.33 45.24 -26.40
CA LEU A 48 -4.21 43.78 -26.35
C LEU A 48 -3.86 43.32 -24.94
N CYS A 49 -4.19 42.07 -24.61
CA CYS A 49 -3.77 41.44 -23.36
C CYS A 49 -2.23 41.46 -23.23
N ALA A 50 -1.70 41.82 -22.07
CA ALA A 50 -0.27 41.85 -21.81
C ALA A 50 0.37 40.44 -21.79
N GLN A 51 -0.45 39.40 -21.64
CA GLN A 51 0.00 38.00 -21.56
C GLN A 51 -0.19 37.27 -22.89
N CYS A 52 -1.43 37.06 -23.37
CA CYS A 52 -1.67 36.38 -24.64
C CYS A 52 -1.56 37.26 -25.90
N MET A 53 -1.51 38.60 -25.75
CA MET A 53 -1.54 39.56 -26.87
C MET A 53 -2.83 39.53 -27.72
N ASP A 54 -3.90 38.90 -27.25
CA ASP A 54 -5.19 38.96 -27.95
C ASP A 54 -5.86 40.33 -27.84
N PRO A 55 -6.58 40.79 -28.88
CA PRO A 55 -7.33 42.05 -28.84
C PRO A 55 -8.39 42.08 -27.73
N LEU A 56 -8.38 43.16 -26.94
CA LEU A 56 -9.33 43.35 -25.83
C LEU A 56 -10.57 44.17 -26.22
N VAL A 57 -10.72 44.47 -27.51
CA VAL A 57 -11.81 45.32 -28.00
C VAL A 57 -13.13 44.57 -27.91
N GLY A 58 -14.08 45.12 -27.14
CA GLY A 58 -15.39 44.50 -26.95
C GLY A 58 -15.41 43.34 -25.96
N THR A 59 -14.30 43.05 -25.29
CA THR A 59 -14.20 42.01 -24.25
C THR A 59 -14.03 42.60 -22.87
N THR A 60 -14.24 41.79 -21.83
CA THR A 60 -13.90 42.13 -20.44
C THR A 60 -12.39 42.08 -20.26
N TYR A 61 -11.83 43.12 -19.64
CA TYR A 61 -10.40 43.20 -19.35
C TYR A 61 -10.15 43.73 -17.94
N PHE A 62 -8.99 43.38 -17.41
CA PHE A 62 -8.55 43.76 -16.06
C PHE A 62 -7.26 44.55 -16.15
N GLN A 63 -7.23 45.72 -15.51
CA GLN A 63 -5.99 46.50 -15.36
C GLN A 63 -5.34 46.20 -14.01
N PHE A 64 -4.08 45.78 -14.04
CA PHE A 64 -3.26 45.52 -12.86
C PHE A 64 -1.83 45.98 -13.14
N GLU A 65 -1.24 46.74 -12.21
CA GLU A 65 0.12 47.30 -12.34
C GLU A 65 0.40 47.98 -13.69
N ASN A 66 -0.52 48.84 -14.15
CA ASN A 66 -0.46 49.54 -15.44
C ASN A 66 -0.40 48.62 -16.69
N ARG A 67 -0.76 47.34 -16.53
CA ARG A 67 -0.92 46.38 -17.63
C ARG A 67 -2.39 45.96 -17.71
N ILE A 68 -2.84 45.66 -18.92
CA ILE A 68 -4.19 45.18 -19.19
C ILE A 68 -4.14 43.71 -19.58
N TYR A 69 -5.02 42.90 -18.99
CA TYR A 69 -5.09 41.46 -19.18
C TYR A 69 -6.51 41.07 -19.62
N CYS A 70 -6.63 40.03 -20.43
CA CYS A 70 -7.92 39.39 -20.65
C CYS A 70 -8.37 38.72 -19.35
N GLU A 71 -9.66 38.44 -19.23
CA GLU A 71 -10.23 37.78 -18.06
C GLU A 71 -9.57 36.43 -17.76
N HIS A 72 -9.21 35.65 -18.78
CA HIS A 72 -8.55 34.36 -18.63
C HIS A 72 -7.15 34.49 -18.03
N ASP A 73 -6.29 35.28 -18.65
CA ASP A 73 -4.90 35.43 -18.19
C ASP A 73 -4.82 36.11 -16.84
N PHE A 74 -5.70 37.07 -16.57
CA PHE A 74 -5.77 37.70 -15.25
C PHE A 74 -6.09 36.68 -14.15
N LYS A 75 -7.03 35.75 -14.41
CA LYS A 75 -7.34 34.67 -13.46
C LYS A 75 -6.14 33.74 -13.26
N THR A 76 -5.55 33.29 -14.35
CA THR A 76 -4.40 32.37 -14.31
C THR A 76 -3.20 32.95 -13.57
N LEU A 77 -2.95 34.25 -13.69
CA LEU A 77 -1.81 34.91 -13.06
C LEU A 77 -2.07 35.35 -11.62
N TYR A 78 -3.28 35.81 -11.30
CA TYR A 78 -3.52 36.57 -10.06
C TYR A 78 -4.71 36.09 -9.23
N ALA A 79 -5.64 35.28 -9.76
CA ALA A 79 -6.78 34.85 -8.97
C ALA A 79 -6.37 33.75 -7.97
N PRO A 80 -6.72 33.87 -6.69
CA PRO A 80 -6.44 32.83 -5.72
C PRO A 80 -7.30 31.58 -6.00
N VAL A 81 -6.73 30.39 -5.77
CA VAL A 81 -7.45 29.12 -5.91
C VAL A 81 -8.18 28.78 -4.60
N CYS A 82 -9.44 28.40 -4.72
CA CYS A 82 -10.24 27.97 -3.57
C CYS A 82 -9.75 26.64 -3.04
N ALA A 83 -9.34 26.56 -1.78
CA ALA A 83 -8.84 25.32 -1.20
C ALA A 83 -9.92 24.24 -0.96
N LYS A 84 -11.21 24.53 -1.25
CA LYS A 84 -12.31 23.56 -1.15
C LYS A 84 -12.71 22.98 -2.50
N CYS A 85 -13.00 23.81 -3.50
CA CYS A 85 -13.43 23.35 -4.83
C CYS A 85 -12.30 23.37 -5.89
N ASN A 86 -11.12 23.88 -5.54
CA ASN A 86 -9.96 24.00 -6.41
C ASN A 86 -10.16 24.90 -7.65
N GLU A 87 -11.17 25.76 -7.64
CA GLU A 87 -11.45 26.74 -8.69
C GLU A 87 -10.99 28.15 -8.30
N PHE A 88 -10.74 29.01 -9.30
CA PHE A 88 -10.37 30.40 -9.08
C PHE A 88 -11.48 31.17 -8.35
N VAL A 89 -11.11 31.94 -7.32
CA VAL A 89 -12.03 32.82 -6.59
C VAL A 89 -12.06 34.18 -7.27
N ILE A 90 -13.22 34.51 -7.87
CA ILE A 90 -13.43 35.78 -8.56
C ILE A 90 -14.21 36.72 -7.62
N GLY A 91 -13.69 37.95 -7.46
CA GLY A 91 -14.34 38.97 -6.65
C GLY A 91 -14.02 38.82 -5.17
N GLN A 92 -15.05 38.57 -4.36
CA GLN A 92 -14.89 38.46 -2.91
C GLN A 92 -14.27 37.10 -2.53
N VAL A 93 -13.19 37.16 -1.75
CA VAL A 93 -12.44 36.01 -1.27
C VAL A 93 -12.43 35.98 0.25
N VAL A 94 -12.58 34.79 0.82
CA VAL A 94 -12.38 34.55 2.25
C VAL A 94 -10.99 33.98 2.44
N HIS A 95 -10.14 34.68 3.20
CA HIS A 95 -8.84 34.18 3.62
C HIS A 95 -8.94 33.54 5.01
N SER A 96 -8.43 32.32 5.16
CA SER A 96 -8.34 31.61 6.43
C SER A 96 -7.10 30.72 6.44
N SER A 97 -6.20 30.95 7.41
CA SER A 97 -5.00 30.12 7.65
C SER A 97 -4.21 29.78 6.37
N ASN A 98 -3.77 30.83 5.66
CA ASN A 98 -3.04 30.78 4.37
C ASN A 98 -3.81 30.21 3.17
N ASN A 99 -5.08 29.87 3.33
CA ASN A 99 -5.92 29.40 2.25
C ASN A 99 -6.94 30.47 1.84
N SER A 100 -7.35 30.40 0.58
CA SER A 100 -8.41 31.23 -0.01
C SER A 100 -9.63 30.37 -0.32
N TYR A 101 -10.81 30.96 -0.21
CA TYR A 101 -12.07 30.27 -0.46
C TYR A 101 -13.08 31.21 -1.12
N HIS A 102 -13.99 30.66 -1.93
CA HIS A 102 -15.24 31.36 -2.25
C HIS A 102 -16.06 31.53 -0.97
N LEU A 103 -16.84 32.61 -0.88
CA LEU A 103 -17.82 32.81 0.20
C LEU A 103 -18.78 31.62 0.36
N ALA A 104 -19.26 31.09 -0.76
CA ALA A 104 -20.15 29.92 -0.77
C ALA A 104 -19.43 28.63 -0.35
N CYS A 105 -18.12 28.55 -0.58
CA CYS A 105 -17.31 27.37 -0.22
C CYS A 105 -16.82 27.42 1.22
N PHE A 106 -16.80 28.58 1.87
CA PHE A 106 -16.34 28.70 3.25
C PHE A 106 -17.44 28.29 4.25
N THR A 107 -17.77 27.00 4.21
CA THR A 107 -18.82 26.34 4.97
C THR A 107 -18.25 25.16 5.74
N CYS A 108 -18.86 24.82 6.87
CA CYS A 108 -18.52 23.62 7.62
C CYS A 108 -18.78 22.37 6.79
N ASP A 109 -17.81 21.47 6.66
CA ASP A 109 -17.94 20.27 5.83
C ASP A 109 -18.97 19.25 6.39
N GLU A 110 -19.34 19.36 7.66
CA GLU A 110 -20.27 18.44 8.33
C GLU A 110 -21.71 18.97 8.39
N CYS A 111 -21.91 20.28 8.61
CA CYS A 111 -23.24 20.87 8.76
C CYS A 111 -23.57 21.95 7.72
N ASN A 112 -22.65 22.24 6.80
CA ASN A 112 -22.79 23.22 5.72
C ASN A 112 -23.11 24.66 6.15
N VAL A 113 -23.02 24.98 7.45
CA VAL A 113 -23.19 26.36 7.93
C VAL A 113 -22.09 27.24 7.36
N HIS A 114 -22.46 28.43 6.85
CA HIS A 114 -21.48 29.44 6.44
C HIS A 114 -20.64 29.87 7.64
N LEU A 115 -19.34 29.83 7.47
CA LEU A 115 -18.38 30.20 8.48
C LEU A 115 -17.92 31.64 8.24
N ASN A 116 -17.46 32.28 9.30
CA ASN A 116 -16.63 33.47 9.20
C ASN A 116 -15.20 33.10 9.64
N SER A 117 -14.21 33.92 9.27
CA SER A 117 -12.80 33.61 9.53
C SER A 117 -12.46 33.43 11.03
N GLN A 118 -13.34 33.85 11.94
CA GLN A 118 -13.15 33.74 13.40
C GLN A 118 -13.63 32.40 13.98
N ILE A 119 -14.62 31.74 13.37
CA ILE A 119 -15.27 30.52 13.91
C ILE A 119 -14.99 29.24 13.11
N ALA A 120 -14.03 29.28 12.18
CA ALA A 120 -13.64 28.16 11.35
C ALA A 120 -12.45 27.41 11.95
N TYR A 121 -12.64 26.12 12.22
CA TYR A 121 -11.62 25.22 12.75
C TYR A 121 -11.17 24.25 11.66
N ARG A 122 -9.89 23.88 11.64
CA ARG A 122 -9.38 22.88 10.71
C ARG A 122 -9.12 21.56 11.44
N TYR A 123 -9.63 20.47 10.87
CA TYR A 123 -9.40 19.13 11.39
C TYR A 123 -9.10 18.19 10.21
N GLN A 124 -7.87 17.67 10.14
CA GLN A 124 -7.42 16.77 9.06
C GLN A 124 -7.72 17.30 7.64
N GLY A 125 -7.44 18.59 7.40
CA GLY A 125 -7.67 19.23 6.10
C GLY A 125 -9.08 19.81 5.90
N THR A 126 -10.09 19.27 6.59
CA THR A 126 -11.49 19.74 6.54
C THR A 126 -11.70 21.01 7.36
N ILE A 127 -12.72 21.80 6.99
CA ILE A 127 -13.12 23.00 7.73
C ILE A 127 -14.42 22.73 8.47
N LEU A 128 -14.41 22.98 9.78
CA LEU A 128 -15.51 22.68 10.68
C LEU A 128 -15.94 23.93 11.46
N CYS A 129 -17.23 24.00 11.80
CA CYS A 129 -17.71 24.94 12.81
C CYS A 129 -17.26 24.50 14.21
N PHE A 130 -17.31 25.41 15.18
CA PHE A 130 -16.99 25.12 16.58
C PHE A 130 -17.67 23.86 17.12
N LEU A 131 -18.98 23.72 16.88
CA LEU A 131 -19.78 22.59 17.38
C LEU A 131 -19.38 21.25 16.75
N CYS A 132 -19.10 21.23 15.45
CA CYS A 132 -18.65 20.02 14.76
C CYS A 132 -17.22 19.64 15.16
N ASN A 133 -16.34 20.63 15.37
CA ASN A 133 -14.98 20.39 15.84
C ASN A 133 -14.96 19.84 17.27
N GLN A 134 -15.85 20.28 18.16
CA GLN A 134 -15.94 19.76 19.53
C GLN A 134 -16.33 18.27 19.59
N LYS A 135 -17.05 17.78 18.57
CA LYS A 135 -17.38 16.35 18.42
C LYS A 135 -16.21 15.52 17.91
N LYS A 136 -15.18 16.14 17.33
CA LYS A 136 -13.98 15.43 16.88
C LYS A 136 -13.10 15.09 18.09
N PRO A 137 -12.42 13.93 18.09
CA PRO A 137 -11.51 13.60 19.17
C PRO A 137 -10.43 14.67 19.26
N LYS A 138 -10.13 15.15 20.48
CA LYS A 138 -9.07 16.13 20.70
C LYS A 138 -7.77 15.54 20.16
N MET A 139 -7.16 16.21 19.18
CA MET A 139 -5.83 15.83 18.71
C MET A 139 -4.88 15.84 19.91
N ARG A 140 -4.19 14.72 20.11
CA ARG A 140 -3.14 14.64 21.13
C ARG A 140 -2.01 15.55 20.69
N ILE A 141 -1.70 16.52 21.54
CA ILE A 141 -0.61 17.46 21.35
C ILE A 141 0.62 16.84 22.00
N TYR A 142 1.66 16.58 21.21
CA TYR A 142 2.92 16.06 21.71
C TYR A 142 3.94 17.20 21.77
N ASN A 143 4.56 17.40 22.92
CA ASN A 143 5.64 18.37 23.08
C ASN A 143 6.96 17.62 23.19
N CYS A 144 7.91 17.93 22.32
CA CYS A 144 9.19 17.25 22.26
C CYS A 144 9.90 17.36 23.61
N ASN A 145 10.31 16.23 24.19
CA ASN A 145 10.99 16.27 25.48
C ASN A 145 12.36 16.99 25.39
N LYS A 146 12.98 17.06 24.19
CA LYS A 146 14.26 17.77 23.98
C LYS A 146 14.11 19.28 23.80
N CYS A 147 13.39 19.73 22.77
CA CYS A 147 13.28 21.16 22.45
C CYS A 147 12.04 21.86 23.06
N LYS A 148 11.14 21.08 23.68
CA LYS A 148 9.87 21.53 24.27
C LYS A 148 8.87 22.15 23.29
N GLN A 149 9.15 22.08 21.99
CA GLN A 149 8.24 22.53 20.93
C GLN A 149 7.25 21.43 20.53
N HIS A 150 6.15 21.83 19.91
CA HIS A 150 5.15 20.92 19.35
C HIS A 150 5.77 19.94 18.34
N VAL A 151 5.36 18.68 18.40
CA VAL A 151 5.76 17.61 17.49
C VAL A 151 4.55 17.23 16.65
N ASP A 152 4.67 17.43 15.34
CA ASP A 152 3.68 16.93 14.40
C ASP A 152 3.74 15.40 14.32
N ASN A 153 2.59 14.76 14.11
CA ASN A 153 2.50 13.30 14.04
C ASN A 153 3.41 12.68 12.96
N SER A 154 3.71 13.41 11.88
CA SER A 154 4.61 12.94 10.81
C SER A 154 6.07 12.81 11.26
N ASP A 155 6.47 13.55 12.29
CA ASP A 155 7.84 13.61 12.82
C ASP A 155 7.92 13.09 14.27
N LEU A 156 6.82 12.53 14.78
CA LEU A 156 6.73 12.00 16.14
C LEU A 156 7.50 10.69 16.27
N LEU A 157 8.62 10.73 16.97
CA LEU A 157 9.36 9.56 17.42
C LEU A 157 9.17 9.40 18.93
N THR A 158 8.66 8.25 19.36
CA THR A 158 8.56 7.91 20.78
C THR A 158 9.80 7.11 21.18
N TYR A 159 10.56 7.62 22.14
CA TYR A 159 11.76 6.97 22.65
C TYR A 159 11.76 7.05 24.18
N GLN A 160 11.94 5.91 24.84
CA GLN A 160 11.83 5.79 26.30
C GLN A 160 10.54 6.41 26.84
N GLU A 161 9.40 6.04 26.23
CA GLU A 161 8.04 6.51 26.54
C GLU A 161 7.81 8.03 26.39
N ASN A 162 8.79 8.77 25.88
CA ASN A 162 8.71 10.20 25.72
C ASN A 162 8.65 10.60 24.23
N PRO A 163 7.87 11.63 23.87
CA PRO A 163 7.78 12.11 22.49
C PRO A 163 8.96 13.02 22.14
N TYR A 164 9.47 12.86 20.92
CA TYR A 164 10.50 13.71 20.35
C TYR A 164 10.24 13.95 18.86
N HIS A 165 10.79 15.04 18.32
CA HIS A 165 11.03 15.11 16.88
C HIS A 165 12.05 14.06 16.46
N ALA A 166 11.78 13.33 15.38
CA ALA A 166 12.64 12.26 14.90
C ALA A 166 14.01 12.79 14.46
N TYR A 167 14.05 13.98 13.85
CA TYR A 167 15.30 14.58 13.35
C TYR A 167 16.33 14.90 14.45
N HIS A 168 15.94 14.88 15.73
CA HIS A 168 16.88 15.04 16.84
C HIS A 168 17.85 13.88 16.98
N PHE A 169 17.54 12.75 16.35
CA PHE A 169 18.32 11.52 16.44
C PHE A 169 18.92 11.14 15.10
N LYS A 170 19.98 10.33 15.17
CA LYS A 170 20.67 9.78 14.02
C LYS A 170 20.80 8.29 14.22
N CYS A 171 20.70 7.54 13.13
CA CYS A 171 20.88 6.09 13.15
C CYS A 171 22.25 5.75 13.72
N THR A 172 22.30 4.86 14.69
CA THR A 172 23.53 4.46 15.36
C THR A 172 24.57 3.90 14.38
N THR A 173 24.12 3.16 13.36
CA THR A 173 25.00 2.56 12.33
C THR A 173 25.37 3.55 11.22
N CYS A 174 24.39 4.04 10.44
CA CYS A 174 24.68 4.82 9.22
C CYS A 174 24.74 6.34 9.45
N LYS A 175 24.45 6.82 10.67
CA LYS A 175 24.43 8.24 11.06
C LYS A 175 23.45 9.14 10.28
N LYS A 176 22.61 8.56 9.40
CA LYS A 176 21.48 9.27 8.76
C LYS A 176 20.56 9.82 9.85
N VAL A 177 20.10 11.06 9.68
CA VAL A 177 19.02 11.63 10.51
C VAL A 177 17.81 10.70 10.45
N LEU A 178 17.20 10.48 11.61
CA LEU A 178 16.08 9.56 11.76
C LEU A 178 14.75 10.23 11.40
N GLU A 179 13.83 9.37 10.98
CA GLU A 179 12.44 9.70 10.68
C GLU A 179 11.55 9.05 11.75
N SER A 180 10.24 9.33 11.73
CA SER A 180 9.29 8.85 12.74
C SER A 180 9.17 7.32 12.80
N ASP A 181 9.67 6.61 11.79
CA ASP A 181 9.69 5.15 11.69
C ASP A 181 10.96 4.49 12.28
N ALA A 182 11.82 5.26 12.94
CA ALA A 182 13.01 4.74 13.57
C ALA A 182 12.71 3.66 14.63
N ARG A 183 13.59 2.67 14.71
CA ARG A 183 13.43 1.47 15.53
C ARG A 183 14.49 1.42 16.62
N THR A 184 14.17 0.84 17.77
CA THR A 184 15.09 0.77 18.93
C THR A 184 15.57 -0.67 19.14
N ILE A 185 16.86 -0.90 19.32
CA ILE A 185 17.42 -2.19 19.76
C ILE A 185 18.31 -1.93 20.96
N LYS A 186 17.98 -2.51 22.12
CA LYS A 186 18.76 -2.34 23.37
C LYS A 186 19.07 -0.85 23.66
N ASP A 187 18.02 -0.02 23.63
CA ASP A 187 18.08 1.44 23.81
C ASP A 187 18.80 2.25 22.72
N ASP A 188 19.41 1.63 21.72
CA ASP A 188 19.99 2.33 20.57
C ASP A 188 18.98 2.51 19.44
N LEU A 189 18.98 3.68 18.79
CA LEU A 189 18.09 4.01 17.68
C LEU A 189 18.71 3.71 16.31
N PHE A 190 17.92 3.13 15.41
CA PHE A 190 18.32 2.74 14.06
C PHE A 190 17.25 3.15 13.04
N CYS A 191 17.69 3.47 11.81
CA CYS A 191 16.74 3.57 10.70
C CYS A 191 16.23 2.18 10.31
N PRO A 192 15.06 2.04 9.67
CA PRO A 192 14.47 0.74 9.33
C PRO A 192 15.46 -0.19 8.62
N ARG A 193 16.19 0.32 7.64
CA ARG A 193 17.21 -0.46 6.92
C ARG A 193 18.31 -1.02 7.85
N CYS A 194 18.82 -0.20 8.76
CA CYS A 194 19.88 -0.65 9.68
C CYS A 194 19.34 -1.56 10.78
N PHE A 195 18.07 -1.42 11.16
CA PHE A 195 17.37 -2.35 12.04
C PHE A 195 17.21 -3.72 11.36
N ASP A 196 16.75 -3.75 10.11
CA ASP A 196 16.61 -4.98 9.31
C ASP A 196 17.92 -5.77 9.22
N PHE A 197 19.05 -5.09 9.04
CA PHE A 197 20.38 -5.73 9.03
C PHE A 197 20.80 -6.34 10.38
N LYS A 198 20.09 -6.04 11.47
CA LYS A 198 20.30 -6.63 12.81
C LYS A 198 19.31 -7.74 13.13
N CYS A 199 18.26 -7.91 12.33
CA CYS A 199 17.26 -8.94 12.50
C CYS A 199 17.71 -10.26 11.87
N GLU A 200 17.20 -11.35 12.42
CA GLU A 200 17.37 -12.67 11.81
C GLU A 200 16.53 -12.79 10.54
N VAL A 201 16.96 -13.63 9.60
CA VAL A 201 16.30 -13.80 8.30
C VAL A 201 15.61 -15.16 8.25
N CYS A 202 14.35 -15.17 7.84
CA CYS A 202 13.60 -16.40 7.63
C CYS A 202 14.23 -17.23 6.51
N PHE A 203 14.54 -18.50 6.80
CA PHE A 203 15.16 -19.39 5.84
C PHE A 203 14.28 -19.69 4.62
N ASP A 204 12.95 -19.66 4.73
CA ASP A 204 12.05 -19.92 3.60
C ASP A 204 11.91 -18.70 2.69
N CYS A 205 11.37 -17.59 3.22
CA CYS A 205 11.04 -16.42 2.40
C CYS A 205 12.17 -15.39 2.24
N LYS A 206 13.28 -15.55 2.98
CA LYS A 206 14.44 -14.64 2.98
C LYS A 206 14.14 -13.21 3.44
N LYS A 207 12.98 -12.97 4.06
CA LYS A 207 12.64 -11.69 4.71
C LYS A 207 13.10 -11.70 6.16
N VAL A 208 13.35 -10.50 6.69
CA VAL A 208 13.68 -10.31 8.11
C VAL A 208 12.51 -10.71 8.98
N ILE A 209 12.81 -11.29 10.13
CA ILE A 209 11.86 -11.61 11.20
C ILE A 209 12.01 -10.50 12.23
N ASP A 210 10.99 -9.67 12.39
CA ASP A 210 11.04 -8.52 13.29
C ASP A 210 10.74 -8.94 14.74
N PRO A 211 11.74 -8.97 15.64
CA PRO A 211 11.55 -9.47 17.00
C PRO A 211 10.63 -8.60 17.86
N GLN A 212 10.27 -7.39 17.40
CA GLN A 212 9.30 -6.52 18.08
C GLN A 212 7.86 -6.80 17.68
N VAL A 213 7.65 -7.49 16.56
CA VAL A 213 6.32 -7.80 16.01
C VAL A 213 5.99 -9.28 16.20
N GLU A 214 6.98 -10.16 16.04
CA GLU A 214 6.77 -11.61 16.05
C GLU A 214 7.94 -12.38 16.67
N GLN A 215 7.67 -13.64 17.03
CA GLN A 215 8.69 -14.57 17.52
C GLN A 215 9.21 -15.43 16.37
N SER A 216 10.52 -15.67 16.33
CA SER A 216 11.13 -16.60 15.38
C SER A 216 11.11 -18.04 15.89
N ILE A 217 10.86 -19.01 15.02
CA ILE A 217 11.13 -20.42 15.30
C ILE A 217 12.59 -20.72 14.95
N PHE A 218 13.37 -21.21 15.92
CA PHE A 218 14.74 -21.66 15.69
C PHE A 218 14.79 -23.19 15.63
N THR A 219 14.99 -23.72 14.44
CA THR A 219 15.05 -25.18 14.19
C THR A 219 15.93 -25.46 12.98
N MET A 220 16.56 -26.63 12.95
CA MET A 220 17.52 -27.01 11.91
C MET A 220 18.66 -25.97 11.75
N ASN A 221 19.08 -25.37 12.88
CA ASN A 221 20.05 -24.27 12.96
C ASN A 221 19.71 -23.06 12.08
N LYS A 222 18.41 -22.79 11.89
CA LYS A 222 17.87 -21.74 11.02
C LYS A 222 16.70 -21.05 11.71
N HIS A 223 16.50 -19.77 11.41
CA HIS A 223 15.33 -19.00 11.86
C HIS A 223 14.20 -19.05 10.82
N TRP A 224 12.97 -19.07 11.30
CA TRP A 224 11.76 -19.14 10.47
C TRP A 224 10.67 -18.24 11.04
N HIS A 225 9.85 -17.66 10.16
CA HIS A 225 8.52 -17.19 10.56
C HIS A 225 7.68 -18.39 11.02
N THR A 226 6.74 -18.15 11.92
CA THR A 226 5.87 -19.19 12.48
C THR A 226 5.11 -19.96 11.41
N ASP A 227 4.61 -19.26 10.40
CA ASP A 227 3.84 -19.84 9.29
C ASP A 227 4.72 -20.51 8.25
N HIS A 228 6.01 -20.16 8.21
CA HIS A 228 6.92 -20.69 7.20
C HIS A 228 7.58 -22.01 7.62
N PHE A 229 7.65 -22.29 8.92
CA PHE A 229 8.07 -23.61 9.38
C PHE A 229 6.91 -24.59 9.30
N ARG A 230 6.83 -25.27 8.14
CA ARG A 230 5.70 -26.10 7.72
C ARG A 230 6.15 -27.43 7.14
N CYS A 231 5.23 -28.38 7.09
CA CYS A 231 5.48 -29.67 6.47
C CYS A 231 5.81 -29.51 4.97
N ALA A 232 6.86 -30.19 4.52
CA ALA A 232 7.31 -30.13 3.13
C ALA A 232 6.32 -30.75 2.12
N THR A 233 5.38 -31.58 2.58
CA THR A 233 4.36 -32.24 1.73
C THR A 233 3.04 -31.48 1.79
N CYS A 234 2.35 -31.45 2.94
CA CYS A 234 1.05 -30.77 3.04
C CYS A 234 1.10 -29.25 3.22
N ALA A 235 2.29 -28.65 3.40
CA ALA A 235 2.49 -27.22 3.64
C ALA A 235 1.77 -26.67 4.90
N ARG A 236 1.30 -27.54 5.82
CA ARG A 236 0.70 -27.10 7.08
C ARG A 236 1.79 -26.61 8.05
N PRO A 237 1.68 -25.39 8.62
CA PRO A 237 2.60 -24.91 9.63
C PRO A 237 2.56 -25.76 10.89
N PHE A 238 3.70 -25.91 11.56
CA PHE A 238 3.77 -26.74 12.76
C PHE A 238 3.26 -26.06 14.02
N PHE A 239 3.37 -24.73 14.16
CA PHE A 239 2.92 -24.01 15.37
C PHE A 239 3.39 -24.64 16.71
N GLY A 240 4.60 -25.21 16.72
CA GLY A 240 5.15 -25.90 17.90
C GLY A 240 4.76 -27.38 18.05
N HIS A 241 3.91 -27.91 17.16
CA HIS A 241 3.67 -29.34 17.06
C HIS A 241 4.93 -30.11 16.63
N GLU A 242 4.96 -31.40 16.98
CA GLU A 242 6.03 -32.31 16.60
C GLU A 242 6.19 -32.39 15.08
N HIS A 243 7.44 -32.42 14.64
CA HIS A 243 7.83 -32.57 13.24
C HIS A 243 8.92 -33.63 13.12
N TYR A 244 9.01 -34.25 11.95
CA TYR A 244 9.97 -35.30 11.65
C TYR A 244 10.88 -34.86 10.51
N GLU A 245 12.20 -34.98 10.69
CA GLU A 245 13.19 -34.57 9.69
C GLU A 245 13.63 -35.75 8.81
N LYS A 246 13.64 -35.56 7.48
CA LYS A 246 14.31 -36.45 6.52
C LYS A 246 14.92 -35.63 5.40
N ASN A 247 16.21 -35.83 5.14
CA ASN A 247 16.98 -35.12 4.11
C ASN A 247 16.87 -33.58 4.20
N GLY A 248 16.94 -33.03 5.41
CA GLY A 248 16.86 -31.58 5.63
C GLY A 248 15.48 -30.97 5.39
N LYS A 249 14.41 -31.79 5.33
CA LYS A 249 13.02 -31.35 5.22
C LYS A 249 12.22 -31.84 6.42
N ALA A 250 11.34 -30.97 6.92
CA ALA A 250 10.44 -31.28 8.02
C ALA A 250 9.08 -31.78 7.51
N TYR A 251 8.54 -32.82 8.13
CA TYR A 251 7.28 -33.47 7.79
C TYR A 251 6.37 -33.55 9.01
N CYS A 252 5.05 -33.47 8.81
CA CYS A 252 4.09 -33.82 9.86
C CYS A 252 4.10 -35.33 10.07
N ARG A 253 3.53 -35.80 11.19
CA ARG A 253 3.46 -37.22 11.51
C ARG A 253 2.88 -38.05 10.36
N ASP A 254 1.77 -37.60 9.79
CA ASP A 254 1.04 -38.33 8.76
C ASP A 254 1.85 -38.42 7.45
N ASP A 255 2.35 -37.28 6.96
CA ASP A 255 3.15 -37.23 5.74
C ASP A 255 4.51 -37.94 5.90
N PHE A 256 5.09 -37.91 7.10
CA PHE A 256 6.33 -38.62 7.38
C PHE A 256 6.11 -40.13 7.33
N LEU A 257 5.05 -40.63 7.96
CA LEU A 257 4.67 -42.04 7.91
C LEU A 257 4.36 -42.47 6.47
N GLU A 258 3.74 -41.64 5.64
CA GLU A 258 3.56 -41.91 4.21
C GLU A 258 4.89 -41.98 3.45
N LEU A 259 5.85 -41.12 3.81
CA LEU A 259 7.15 -41.06 3.15
C LEU A 259 8.10 -42.22 3.53
N ILE A 260 7.97 -42.79 4.73
CA ILE A 260 8.79 -43.94 5.17
C ILE A 260 8.04 -45.28 5.10
N GLY A 261 6.71 -45.21 5.03
CA GLY A 261 5.83 -46.35 5.18
C GLY A 261 5.96 -47.34 4.04
N HIS A 262 5.51 -48.56 4.30
CA HIS A 262 5.34 -49.56 3.26
C HIS A 262 3.85 -49.66 2.92
N HIS A 263 3.55 -49.52 1.64
CA HIS A 263 2.20 -49.70 1.11
C HIS A 263 1.86 -51.18 1.07
N CYS A 264 0.65 -51.52 1.50
CA CYS A 264 0.17 -52.87 1.34
C CYS A 264 0.05 -53.20 -0.15
N PHE A 265 0.67 -54.29 -0.60
CA PHE A 265 0.60 -54.72 -2.00
C PHE A 265 -0.82 -54.91 -2.57
N ILE A 266 -1.84 -55.06 -1.72
CA ILE A 266 -3.23 -55.34 -2.12
C ILE A 266 -4.13 -54.12 -2.07
N CYS A 267 -4.17 -53.44 -0.93
CA CYS A 267 -5.05 -52.29 -0.76
C CYS A 267 -4.36 -50.95 -0.99
N ASP A 268 -3.05 -50.96 -1.23
CA ASP A 268 -2.17 -49.79 -1.41
C ASP A 268 -2.16 -48.79 -0.24
N ARG A 269 -2.90 -49.07 0.83
CA ARG A 269 -2.87 -48.30 2.08
C ARG A 269 -1.50 -48.46 2.73
N ASN A 270 -0.94 -47.34 3.20
CA ASN A 270 0.23 -47.35 4.05
C ASN A 270 -0.05 -48.14 5.34
N VAL A 271 0.79 -49.13 5.62
CA VAL A 271 0.65 -49.98 6.80
C VAL A 271 1.53 -49.44 7.92
N GLY A 272 0.99 -48.49 8.69
CA GLY A 272 1.62 -48.05 9.93
C GLY A 272 1.62 -49.17 10.98
N GLY A 273 2.81 -49.65 11.38
CA GLY A 273 2.97 -50.58 12.49
C GLY A 273 3.06 -52.05 12.09
N GLY A 274 2.14 -52.88 12.59
CA GLY A 274 2.17 -54.33 12.40
C GLY A 274 1.88 -54.73 10.97
N MET A 275 2.90 -54.89 10.15
CA MET A 275 2.81 -55.38 8.76
C MET A 275 3.56 -56.69 8.60
N VAL A 276 3.17 -57.49 7.61
CA VAL A 276 3.84 -58.75 7.30
C VAL A 276 4.63 -58.58 6.00
N HIS A 277 5.95 -58.79 6.06
CA HIS A 277 6.81 -58.83 4.89
C HIS A 277 6.99 -60.25 4.39
N VAL A 278 6.56 -60.53 3.16
CA VAL A 278 6.78 -61.82 2.48
C VAL A 278 7.04 -61.53 1.00
N PHE A 279 7.95 -62.28 0.37
CA PHE A 279 8.27 -62.15 -1.07
C PHE A 279 8.71 -60.73 -1.48
N GLY A 280 9.39 -60.02 -0.59
CA GLY A 280 9.80 -58.62 -0.81
C GLY A 280 8.66 -57.61 -0.83
N LYS A 281 7.44 -58.01 -0.45
CA LYS A 281 6.23 -57.17 -0.44
C LYS A 281 5.69 -57.04 0.98
N ALA A 282 5.06 -55.89 1.26
CA ALA A 282 4.41 -55.64 2.54
C ALA A 282 2.91 -55.87 2.45
N PHE A 283 2.33 -56.49 3.48
CA PHE A 283 0.90 -56.75 3.59
C PHE A 283 0.36 -56.21 4.91
N CYS A 284 -0.80 -55.58 4.84
CA CYS A 284 -1.58 -55.26 6.03
C CYS A 284 -2.07 -56.57 6.69
N PRO A 285 -2.20 -56.67 8.02
CA PRO A 285 -2.67 -57.90 8.68
C PRO A 285 -4.02 -58.39 8.15
N GLU A 286 -4.90 -57.44 7.80
CA GLU A 286 -6.20 -57.75 7.19
C GLU A 286 -6.07 -58.26 5.75
N CYS A 287 -5.02 -57.88 5.04
CA CYS A 287 -4.78 -58.17 3.62
C CYS A 287 -3.90 -59.40 3.43
N TYR A 288 -3.18 -59.82 4.47
CA TYR A 288 -2.34 -61.00 4.47
C TYR A 288 -3.23 -62.25 4.52
N ARG A 289 -3.84 -62.58 3.38
CA ARG A 289 -4.82 -63.65 3.22
C ARG A 289 -4.38 -64.67 2.19
N CYS A 290 -4.73 -65.92 2.42
CA CYS A 290 -4.46 -66.99 1.48
C CYS A 290 -5.21 -66.76 0.16
N ARG A 291 -4.52 -66.65 -0.97
CA ARG A 291 -5.15 -66.48 -2.30
C ARG A 291 -6.18 -67.57 -2.63
N GLY A 292 -6.02 -68.79 -2.10
CA GLY A 292 -6.88 -69.93 -2.42
C GLY A 292 -8.11 -70.08 -1.53
N CYS A 293 -8.07 -69.64 -0.27
CA CYS A 293 -9.20 -69.79 0.67
C CYS A 293 -9.62 -68.51 1.37
N ASP A 294 -8.97 -67.39 1.06
CA ASP A 294 -9.17 -66.04 1.60
C ASP A 294 -9.06 -65.91 3.13
N LYS A 295 -8.60 -66.97 3.80
CA LYS A 295 -8.34 -66.97 5.24
C LYS A 295 -7.19 -66.01 5.55
N VAL A 296 -7.38 -65.12 6.53
CA VAL A 296 -6.31 -64.31 7.13
C VAL A 296 -5.24 -65.24 7.70
N LEU A 297 -4.01 -65.00 7.28
CA LEU A 297 -2.83 -65.75 7.66
C LEU A 297 -2.18 -65.08 8.86
N HIS A 298 -1.56 -65.90 9.70
CA HIS A 298 -0.74 -65.40 10.79
C HIS A 298 0.70 -65.22 10.32
N TYR A 299 1.45 -64.26 10.85
CA TYR A 299 2.83 -63.97 10.39
C TYR A 299 3.81 -65.16 10.50
N LYS A 300 3.50 -66.14 11.35
CA LYS A 300 4.27 -67.40 11.50
C LYS A 300 3.83 -68.53 10.56
N ASP A 301 2.73 -68.35 9.83
CA ASP A 301 2.24 -69.38 8.91
C ASP A 301 3.25 -69.56 7.77
N LYS A 302 3.68 -70.80 7.51
CA LYS A 302 4.49 -71.06 6.31
C LYS A 302 3.58 -70.94 5.10
N VAL A 303 3.89 -69.98 4.24
CA VAL A 303 3.17 -69.67 3.01
C VAL A 303 4.08 -69.89 1.80
N MET A 304 3.47 -70.11 0.64
CA MET A 304 4.15 -70.14 -0.67
C MET A 304 3.68 -68.97 -1.52
N GLU A 305 4.51 -68.53 -2.46
CA GLU A 305 4.15 -67.49 -3.43
C GLU A 305 3.42 -68.11 -4.62
N LEU A 306 2.30 -67.51 -4.98
CA LEU A 306 1.56 -67.82 -6.20
C LEU A 306 1.00 -66.52 -6.77
N ASP A 307 1.38 -66.17 -8.00
CA ASP A 307 1.02 -64.90 -8.64
C ASP A 307 1.27 -63.70 -7.71
N LEU A 308 2.43 -63.69 -7.03
CA LEU A 308 2.83 -62.68 -6.05
C LEU A 308 1.99 -62.63 -4.75
N MET A 309 1.12 -63.62 -4.54
CA MET A 309 0.21 -63.71 -3.40
C MET A 309 0.57 -64.88 -2.47
N PRO A 310 0.33 -64.76 -1.15
CA PRO A 310 0.58 -65.85 -0.21
C PRO A 310 -0.48 -66.95 -0.31
N LEU A 311 -0.04 -68.21 -0.31
CA LEU A 311 -0.89 -69.40 -0.29
C LEU A 311 -0.60 -70.25 0.96
N CYS A 312 -1.66 -70.66 1.67
CA CYS A 312 -1.54 -71.52 2.84
C CYS A 312 -1.23 -72.97 2.45
N LYS A 313 -0.59 -73.72 3.35
CA LYS A 313 -0.26 -75.14 3.12
C LYS A 313 -1.46 -76.01 2.72
N LYS A 314 -2.65 -75.72 3.26
CA LYS A 314 -3.87 -76.50 2.96
C LYS A 314 -4.32 -76.32 1.51
N CYS A 315 -4.29 -75.08 1.00
CA CYS A 315 -4.59 -74.82 -0.41
C CYS A 315 -3.52 -75.39 -1.33
N LEU A 316 -2.25 -75.36 -0.91
CA LEU A 316 -1.17 -76.00 -1.66
C LEU A 316 -1.37 -77.52 -1.77
N GLY A 317 -1.71 -78.19 -0.66
CA GLY A 317 -1.95 -79.64 -0.64
C GLY A 317 -3.25 -80.08 -1.32
N ASN A 318 -4.15 -79.15 -1.65
CA ASN A 318 -5.40 -79.46 -2.29
C ASN A 318 -5.18 -79.80 -3.77
N LYS A 319 -5.28 -81.09 -4.12
CA LYS A 319 -5.12 -81.58 -5.51
C LYS A 319 -6.03 -80.85 -6.50
N THR A 320 -7.21 -80.43 -6.08
CA THR A 320 -8.15 -79.68 -6.93
C THR A 320 -7.61 -78.28 -7.24
N PHE A 321 -7.01 -77.62 -6.24
CA PHE A 321 -6.37 -76.31 -6.40
C PHE A 321 -5.10 -76.41 -7.28
N GLN A 322 -4.28 -77.44 -7.07
CA GLN A 322 -3.11 -77.72 -7.94
C GLN A 322 -3.50 -77.96 -9.41
N LYS A 323 -4.64 -78.62 -9.67
CA LYS A 323 -5.16 -78.79 -11.04
C LYS A 323 -5.60 -77.45 -11.63
N ALA A 324 -6.32 -76.63 -10.87
CA ALA A 324 -6.75 -75.30 -11.33
C ALA A 324 -5.57 -74.38 -11.66
N LEU A 325 -4.46 -74.53 -10.93
CA LEU A 325 -3.21 -73.80 -11.18
C LEU A 325 -2.54 -74.14 -12.50
N LYS A 326 -2.47 -75.44 -12.84
CA LYS A 326 -1.86 -75.90 -14.10
C LYS A 326 -2.53 -75.32 -15.34
N TYR A 327 -3.82 -74.97 -15.26
CA TYR A 327 -4.58 -74.40 -16.37
C TYR A 327 -4.40 -72.88 -16.55
N LYS A 328 -3.79 -72.17 -15.59
CA LYS A 328 -3.52 -70.73 -15.72
C LYS A 328 -2.11 -70.39 -16.19
N SER A 329 -1.19 -71.35 -16.17
CA SER A 329 0.19 -71.19 -16.66
C SER A 329 0.37 -71.53 -18.15
N LEU A 330 -0.74 -71.78 -18.86
CA LEU A 330 -0.83 -71.89 -20.33
C LEU A 330 -1.64 -70.70 -20.83
#